data_AF-A0A382EWG5-F1
#
_entry.id   AF-A0A382EWG5-F1
#
_cell.length_a   1.000
_cell.length_b   1.000
_cell.length_c   1.000
_cell.angle_alpha   90.00
_cell.angle_beta   90.00
_cell.angle_gamma   90.00
#
_symmetry.space_group_name_H-M   'P 1'
#
loop_
_entity.id
_entity.type
_entity.pdbx_description
1 polymer ?
#
loop_
_entity_poly.entity_id
_entity_poly.type
_entity_poly.pdbx_seq_one_letter_code
_entity_poly.pdbx_strand_id
1 'polypeptide(L)'
;MPVLIPFGVDQDPHFRITRDIAPKMNKPKPALIHNIMIPALGGPKGKMSASNENETIYTTDSPEVVKKKINKYAFSGGQPDIEEHRKKGGNPDIDVSYQYLRIFFEQDDKKLEQIHDDYKSGKMLTGELKQILIEKINKFLASHQQKREKARDQLDKFLLKD
;
A
#
# COMPACT_ATOMS: atom_id res chain seq x y z
N MET A 1 10.84 -23.41 20.08
CA MET A 1 11.34 -22.26 19.30
C MET A 1 10.27 -21.18 19.29
N PRO A 2 10.56 -19.95 19.71
CA PRO A 2 9.67 -18.81 19.53
C PRO A 2 9.39 -18.53 18.05
N VAL A 3 8.19 -18.04 17.72
CA VAL A 3 7.78 -17.70 16.36
C VAL A 3 7.33 -16.25 16.32
N LEU A 4 7.71 -15.53 15.26
CA LEU A 4 7.24 -14.17 14.97
C LEU A 4 6.31 -14.22 13.76
N ILE A 5 5.14 -13.59 13.86
CA ILE A 5 4.12 -13.58 12.81
C ILE A 5 3.80 -12.13 12.43
N PRO A 6 4.24 -11.66 11.25
CA PRO A 6 3.76 -10.41 10.67
C PRO A 6 2.47 -10.66 9.89
N PHE A 7 1.39 -9.92 10.19
CA PHE A 7 0.10 -10.09 9.51
C PHE A 7 -0.76 -8.82 9.55
N GLY A 8 -1.74 -8.73 8.65
CA GLY A 8 -2.73 -7.64 8.67
C GLY A 8 -3.69 -7.79 9.86
N VAL A 9 -4.11 -6.70 10.48
CA VAL A 9 -4.93 -6.72 11.73
C VAL A 9 -6.18 -7.61 11.68
N ASP A 10 -6.71 -7.95 10.51
CA ASP A 10 -7.84 -8.85 10.31
C ASP A 10 -7.57 -10.31 10.73
N GLN A 11 -6.32 -10.76 10.74
CA GLN A 11 -5.98 -12.14 11.15
C GLN A 11 -5.76 -12.30 12.66
N ASP A 12 -5.84 -11.20 13.43
CA ASP A 12 -5.61 -11.22 14.89
C ASP A 12 -6.48 -12.26 15.65
N PRO A 13 -7.77 -12.45 15.32
CA PRO A 13 -8.59 -13.46 16.00
C PRO A 13 -8.00 -14.87 15.94
N HIS A 14 -7.38 -15.27 14.83
CA HIS A 14 -6.75 -16.60 14.67
C HIS A 14 -5.55 -16.75 15.61
N PHE A 15 -4.71 -15.72 15.70
CA PHE A 15 -3.50 -15.76 16.52
C PHE A 15 -3.76 -15.56 18.00
N ARG A 16 -4.85 -14.87 18.38
CA ARG A 16 -5.33 -14.83 19.75
C ARG A 16 -5.67 -16.23 20.27
N ILE A 17 -6.46 -16.99 19.51
CA ILE A 17 -6.78 -18.39 19.86
C ILE A 17 -5.50 -19.24 19.92
N THR A 18 -4.60 -19.08 18.95
CA THR A 18 -3.31 -19.80 18.92
C THR A 18 -2.49 -19.53 20.18
N ARG A 19 -2.44 -18.28 20.66
CA ARG A 19 -1.71 -17.89 21.88
C ARG A 19 -2.34 -18.44 23.16
N ASP A 20 -3.64 -18.69 23.17
CA ASP A 20 -4.34 -19.30 24.32
C ASP A 20 -4.12 -20.82 24.38
N ILE A 21 -3.99 -21.46 23.22
CA ILE A 21 -3.76 -22.92 23.12
C ILE A 21 -2.28 -23.28 23.31
N ALA A 22 -1.34 -22.46 22.82
CA ALA A 22 0.09 -22.79 22.83
C ALA A 22 0.63 -23.25 24.20
N PRO A 23 0.33 -22.59 25.34
CA PRO A 23 0.77 -23.06 26.65
C PRO A 23 0.22 -24.43 27.05
N LYS A 24 -1.02 -24.75 26.64
CA LYS A 24 -1.64 -26.07 26.90
C LYS A 24 -0.91 -27.21 26.17
N MET A 25 -0.20 -26.89 25.09
CA MET A 25 0.64 -27.82 24.34
C MET A 25 2.12 -27.73 24.74
N ASN A 26 2.45 -27.05 25.84
CA ASN A 26 3.82 -26.77 26.29
C ASN A 26 4.68 -26.07 25.19
N LYS A 27 4.05 -25.18 24.41
CA LYS A 27 4.70 -24.36 23.38
C LYS A 27 4.73 -22.88 23.79
N PRO A 28 5.77 -22.12 23.41
CA PRO A 28 5.79 -20.68 23.61
C PRO A 28 4.69 -20.00 22.79
N LYS A 29 4.11 -18.93 23.34
CA LYS A 29 3.15 -18.09 22.60
C LYS A 29 3.87 -17.40 21.42
N PRO A 30 3.27 -17.36 20.22
CA PRO A 30 3.86 -16.61 19.10
C PRO A 30 3.87 -15.10 19.38
N ALA A 31 4.94 -14.43 18.98
CA ALA A 31 5.03 -12.97 18.92
C ALA A 31 4.33 -12.46 17.65
N LEU A 32 3.66 -11.32 17.75
CA LEU A 32 2.79 -10.78 16.70
C LEU A 32 3.24 -9.36 16.33
N ILE A 33 3.28 -9.05 15.03
CA ILE A 33 3.43 -7.68 14.50
C ILE A 33 2.22 -7.42 13.60
N HIS A 34 1.41 -6.43 13.97
CA HIS A 34 0.21 -6.04 13.23
C HIS A 34 0.53 -4.98 12.18
N ASN A 35 0.15 -5.23 10.94
CA ASN A 35 0.23 -4.27 9.85
C ASN A 35 -1.11 -3.54 9.69
N ILE A 36 -1.03 -2.24 9.41
CA ILE A 36 -2.20 -1.44 9.04
C ILE A 36 -2.78 -1.91 7.69
N MET A 37 -4.08 -1.71 7.52
CA MET A 37 -4.74 -2.01 6.25
C MET A 37 -4.38 -1.00 5.17
N ILE A 38 -4.14 -1.51 3.97
CA ILE A 38 -3.91 -0.68 2.79
C ILE A 38 -5.25 -0.11 2.33
N PRO A 39 -5.36 1.22 2.15
CA PRO A 39 -6.58 1.83 1.68
C PRO A 39 -6.86 1.43 0.22
N ALA A 40 -8.13 1.22 -0.11
CA ALA A 40 -8.58 1.06 -1.48
C ALA A 40 -8.37 2.36 -2.27
N LEU A 41 -8.26 2.30 -3.60
CA LEU A 41 -8.14 3.53 -4.40
C LEU A 41 -9.34 4.45 -4.19
N GLY A 42 -10.55 3.91 -4.03
CA GLY A 42 -11.78 4.68 -3.83
C GLY A 42 -11.85 5.49 -2.53
N GLY A 43 -10.91 5.30 -1.59
CA GLY A 43 -10.80 6.14 -0.40
C GLY A 43 -10.33 5.43 0.87
N PRO A 44 -10.03 6.21 1.93
CA PRO A 44 -9.39 5.71 3.15
C PRO A 44 -10.26 4.80 4.01
N LYS A 45 -11.59 4.78 3.79
CA LYS A 45 -12.53 3.92 4.52
C LYS A 45 -12.60 2.49 3.96
N GLY A 46 -12.13 2.27 2.74
CA GLY A 46 -12.15 0.96 2.09
C GLY A 46 -10.84 0.20 2.28
N LYS A 47 -10.91 -1.11 2.47
CA LYS A 47 -9.75 -2.01 2.34
C LYS A 47 -9.60 -2.38 0.86
N MET A 48 -8.37 -2.35 0.34
CA MET A 48 -8.12 -2.84 -1.02
C MET A 48 -8.62 -4.30 -1.15
N SER A 49 -9.47 -4.55 -2.14
CA SER A 49 -10.04 -5.85 -2.42
C SER A 49 -9.91 -6.18 -3.89
N ALA A 50 -9.33 -7.35 -4.19
CA ALA A 50 -9.20 -7.86 -5.55
C ALA A 50 -10.55 -8.05 -6.27
N SER A 51 -11.68 -7.97 -5.56
CA SER A 51 -13.03 -8.03 -6.13
C SER A 51 -13.40 -6.78 -6.94
N ASN A 52 -12.73 -5.64 -6.73
CA ASN A 52 -12.96 -4.43 -7.51
C ASN A 52 -11.71 -4.06 -8.31
N GLU A 53 -11.72 -4.40 -9.59
CA GLU A 53 -10.59 -4.19 -10.50
C GLU A 53 -10.20 -2.71 -10.64
N ASN A 54 -11.17 -1.80 -10.53
CA ASN A 54 -10.94 -0.36 -10.67
C ASN A 54 -10.30 0.25 -9.42
N GLU A 55 -10.48 -0.40 -8.26
CA GLU A 55 -9.98 0.09 -6.97
C GLU A 55 -8.71 -0.61 -6.49
N THR A 56 -8.16 -1.51 -7.30
CA THR A 56 -6.99 -2.32 -6.99
C THR A 56 -5.91 -2.14 -8.05
N ILE A 57 -4.69 -1.85 -7.61
CA ILE A 57 -3.50 -1.94 -8.46
C ILE A 57 -2.98 -3.38 -8.39
N TYR A 58 -3.09 -4.13 -9.48
CA TYR A 58 -2.56 -5.48 -9.53
C TYR A 58 -1.07 -5.47 -9.82
N THR A 59 -0.37 -6.49 -9.34
CA THR A 59 1.08 -6.66 -9.59
C THR A 59 1.40 -6.96 -11.06
N THR A 60 0.37 -7.21 -11.86
CA THR A 60 0.42 -7.48 -13.30
C THR A 60 -0.08 -6.31 -14.15
N ASP A 61 -0.51 -5.20 -13.54
CA ASP A 61 -0.98 -4.04 -14.29
C ASP A 61 0.16 -3.43 -15.13
N SER A 62 -0.18 -2.94 -16.32
CA SER A 62 0.75 -2.19 -17.17
C SER A 62 0.91 -0.73 -16.71
N PRO A 63 1.98 -0.03 -17.11
CA PRO A 63 2.17 1.38 -16.75
C PRO A 63 0.98 2.29 -17.10
N GLU A 64 0.33 2.02 -18.23
CA GLU A 64 -0.85 2.77 -18.71
C GLU A 64 -2.07 2.49 -17.83
N VAL A 65 -2.27 1.23 -17.43
CA VAL A 65 -3.36 0.83 -16.53
C VAL A 65 -3.17 1.45 -15.15
N VAL A 66 -1.95 1.42 -14.60
CA VAL A 66 -1.62 2.09 -13.33
C VAL A 66 -1.94 3.58 -13.42
N LYS A 67 -1.44 4.27 -14.45
CA LYS A 67 -1.70 5.70 -14.66
C LYS A 67 -3.19 6.00 -14.73
N LYS A 68 -3.95 5.21 -15.49
CA LYS A 68 -5.41 5.35 -15.60
C LYS A 68 -6.09 5.15 -14.25
N LYS A 69 -5.72 4.11 -13.50
CA LYS A 69 -6.34 3.78 -12.21
C LYS A 69 -6.07 4.86 -11.16
N ILE A 70 -4.83 5.31 -11.03
CA ILE A 70 -4.46 6.37 -10.08
C ILE A 70 -5.15 7.68 -10.43
N ASN A 71 -5.14 8.09 -11.70
CA ASN A 71 -5.75 9.36 -12.09
C ASN A 71 -7.27 9.36 -11.91
N LYS A 72 -7.94 8.27 -12.29
CA LYS A 72 -9.41 8.21 -12.31
C LYS A 72 -10.05 7.76 -11.00
N TYR A 73 -9.44 6.82 -10.29
CA TYR A 73 -10.08 6.15 -9.15
C TYR A 73 -9.41 6.43 -7.81
N ALA A 74 -8.15 6.88 -7.77
CA ALA A 74 -7.52 7.24 -6.50
C ALA A 74 -8.17 8.50 -5.92
N PHE A 75 -8.80 8.35 -4.75
CA PHE A 75 -9.42 9.42 -4.01
C PHE A 75 -8.38 10.50 -3.67
N SER A 76 -8.78 11.74 -3.91
CA SER A 76 -7.97 12.94 -3.69
C SER A 76 -8.42 13.64 -2.41
N GLY A 77 -7.47 14.02 -1.56
CA GLY A 77 -7.68 14.95 -0.46
C GLY A 77 -7.58 16.42 -0.87
N GLY A 78 -7.39 16.71 -2.16
CA GLY A 78 -7.30 18.05 -2.72
C GLY A 78 -8.64 18.75 -2.92
N GLN A 79 -8.60 19.96 -3.50
CA GLN A 79 -9.77 20.78 -3.78
C GLN A 79 -10.25 20.55 -5.23
N PRO A 80 -11.52 20.87 -5.56
CA PRO A 80 -12.06 20.63 -6.90
C PRO A 80 -11.38 21.46 -8.00
N ASP A 81 -10.91 22.66 -7.67
CA ASP A 81 -10.21 23.55 -8.60
C ASP A 81 -8.83 23.96 -8.10
N ILE A 82 -8.01 24.47 -9.03
CA ILE A 82 -6.61 24.83 -8.75
C ILE A 82 -6.55 26.03 -7.80
N GLU A 83 -7.41 27.03 -7.94
CA GLU A 83 -7.35 28.26 -7.14
C GLU A 83 -7.66 27.98 -5.67
N GLU A 84 -8.73 27.22 -5.40
CA GLU A 84 -9.05 26.72 -4.08
C GLU A 84 -7.94 25.83 -3.54
N HIS A 85 -7.34 24.96 -4.37
CA HIS A 85 -6.24 24.11 -3.90
C HIS A 85 -5.01 24.93 -3.51
N ARG A 86 -4.64 25.95 -4.29
CA ARG A 86 -3.56 26.87 -3.93
C ARG A 86 -3.86 27.65 -2.65
N LYS A 87 -5.13 27.97 -2.38
CA LYS A 87 -5.55 28.77 -1.21
C LYS A 87 -5.75 27.95 0.06
N LYS A 88 -6.34 26.77 -0.05
CA LYS A 88 -6.77 25.91 1.08
C LYS A 88 -5.86 24.68 1.27
N GLY A 89 -5.08 24.33 0.27
CA GLY A 89 -4.26 23.12 0.25
C GLY A 89 -5.06 21.83 0.11
N GLY A 90 -4.33 20.71 0.08
CA GLY A 90 -4.87 19.36 0.19
C GLY A 90 -4.81 18.82 1.61
N ASN A 91 -5.51 17.71 1.84
CA ASN A 91 -5.42 16.94 3.07
C ASN A 91 -4.70 15.60 2.82
N PRO A 92 -3.39 15.50 3.16
CA PRO A 92 -2.62 14.26 3.01
C PRO A 92 -3.18 13.07 3.79
N ASP A 93 -3.85 13.30 4.93
CA ASP A 93 -4.33 12.23 5.82
C ASP A 93 -5.40 11.36 5.18
N ILE A 94 -6.16 11.93 4.23
CA ILE A 94 -7.23 11.24 3.50
C ILE A 94 -6.88 10.98 2.04
N ASP A 95 -5.76 11.53 1.54
CA ASP A 95 -5.35 11.36 0.14
C ASP A 95 -4.70 10.00 -0.07
N VAL A 96 -5.33 9.16 -0.89
CA VAL A 96 -4.84 7.80 -1.13
C VAL A 96 -3.47 7.79 -1.79
N SER A 97 -3.18 8.81 -2.62
CA SER A 97 -1.90 8.86 -3.32
C SER A 97 -0.76 9.13 -2.35
N TYR A 98 -0.97 10.06 -1.42
CA TYR A 98 -0.03 10.30 -0.32
C TYR A 98 0.09 9.09 0.61
N GLN A 99 -1.02 8.45 0.97
CA GLN A 99 -0.99 7.25 1.82
C GLN A 99 -0.16 6.12 1.19
N TYR A 100 -0.24 5.91 -0.13
CA TYR A 100 0.57 4.90 -0.82
C TYR A 100 2.04 5.27 -0.84
N LEU A 101 2.38 6.54 -1.04
CA LEU A 101 3.76 7.03 -0.92
C LEU A 101 4.32 6.73 0.47
N ARG A 102 3.57 7.11 1.52
CA ARG A 102 3.95 6.89 2.92
C ARG A 102 4.12 5.42 3.30
N ILE A 103 3.24 4.54 2.82
CA ILE A 103 3.23 3.14 3.24
C ILE A 103 4.25 2.30 2.45
N PHE A 104 4.46 2.59 1.16
CA PHE A 104 5.20 1.68 0.27
C PHE A 104 6.36 2.30 -0.51
N PHE A 105 6.20 3.53 -0.98
CA PHE A 105 6.92 3.97 -2.19
C PHE A 105 7.91 5.12 -1.97
N GLU A 106 7.80 5.85 -0.87
CA GLU A 106 8.82 6.81 -0.44
C GLU A 106 9.51 6.32 0.83
N GLN A 107 10.83 6.17 0.73
CA GLN A 107 11.68 5.67 1.82
C GLN A 107 12.46 6.78 2.51
N ASP A 108 12.53 7.95 1.86
CA ASP A 108 13.17 9.14 2.43
C ASP A 108 12.12 9.94 3.21
N ASP A 109 12.21 9.87 4.54
CA ASP A 109 11.31 10.57 5.46
C ASP A 109 11.29 12.09 5.21
N LYS A 110 12.43 12.70 4.85
CA LYS A 110 12.50 14.15 4.58
C LYS A 110 11.74 14.49 3.31
N LYS A 111 11.85 13.64 2.29
CA LYS A 111 11.11 13.83 1.05
C LYS A 111 9.62 13.61 1.25
N LEU A 112 9.23 12.63 2.07
CA LEU A 112 7.85 12.40 2.42
C LEU A 112 7.25 13.59 3.19
N GLU A 113 7.99 14.14 4.16
CA GLU A 113 7.64 15.36 4.89
C GLU A 113 7.50 16.56 3.96
N GLN A 114 8.44 16.73 3.01
CA GLN A 114 8.35 17.77 2.00
C GLN A 114 7.08 17.63 1.14
N ILE A 115 6.76 16.42 0.66
CA ILE A 115 5.55 16.16 -0.12
C ILE A 115 4.30 16.47 0.70
N HIS A 116 4.29 16.08 1.97
CA HIS A 116 3.21 16.34 2.91
C HIS A 116 2.94 17.85 3.03
N ASP A 117 3.99 18.62 3.33
CA ASP A 117 3.88 20.06 3.58
C ASP A 117 3.59 20.85 2.30
N ASP A 118 4.20 20.47 1.18
CA ASP A 118 3.92 21.08 -0.11
C ASP A 118 2.46 20.81 -0.54
N TYR A 119 1.92 19.61 -0.31
CA TYR A 119 0.52 19.31 -0.62
C TYR A 119 -0.45 20.02 0.33
N LYS A 120 -0.14 20.03 1.62
CA LYS A 120 -0.97 20.67 2.65
C LYS A 120 -1.01 22.20 2.52
N SER A 121 0.08 22.82 2.07
CA SER A 121 0.13 24.25 1.78
C SER A 121 -0.52 24.64 0.44
N GLY A 122 -0.82 23.67 -0.42
CA GLY A 122 -1.30 23.91 -1.79
C GLY A 122 -0.20 24.24 -2.79
N LYS A 123 1.09 24.15 -2.39
CA LYS A 123 2.24 24.32 -3.29
C LYS A 123 2.39 23.15 -4.27
N MET A 124 2.00 21.94 -3.89
CA MET A 124 1.90 20.79 -4.78
C MET A 124 0.43 20.56 -5.13
N LEU A 125 0.13 20.35 -6.41
CA LEU A 125 -1.21 19.99 -6.88
C LEU A 125 -1.44 18.48 -6.76
N THR A 126 -2.70 18.06 -6.67
CA THR A 126 -3.07 16.63 -6.68
C THR A 126 -2.51 15.88 -7.89
N GLY A 127 -2.48 16.52 -9.07
CA GLY A 127 -1.92 15.91 -10.28
C GLY A 127 -0.43 15.59 -10.16
N GLU A 128 0.34 16.49 -9.52
CA GLU A 128 1.78 16.32 -9.28
C GLU A 128 2.02 15.19 -8.26
N LEU A 129 1.24 15.18 -7.17
CA LEU A 129 1.29 14.10 -6.17
C LEU A 129 1.00 12.72 -6.79
N LYS A 130 -0.04 12.62 -7.63
CA LYS A 130 -0.38 11.40 -8.36
C LYS A 130 0.72 10.98 -9.31
N GLN A 131 1.35 11.93 -10.00
CA GLN A 131 2.47 11.63 -10.91
C GLN A 131 3.65 11.00 -10.16
N ILE A 132 4.03 11.55 -9.01
CA ILE A 132 5.10 10.98 -8.16
C ILE A 132 4.77 9.53 -7.80
N LEU A 133 3.52 9.26 -7.38
CA LEU A 133 3.08 7.91 -7.07
C LEU A 133 3.14 6.97 -8.28
N ILE A 134 2.63 7.38 -9.43
CA ILE A 134 2.62 6.58 -10.66
C ILE A 134 4.04 6.16 -11.04
N GLU A 135 5.00 7.08 -10.99
CA GLU A 135 6.41 6.80 -11.28
C GLU A 135 6.99 5.75 -10.33
N LYS A 136 6.72 5.87 -9.02
CA LYS A 136 7.20 4.91 -8.02
C LYS A 136 6.56 3.54 -8.16
N ILE A 137 5.24 3.47 -8.38
CA ILE A 137 4.52 2.21 -8.62
C ILE A 137 5.11 1.50 -9.84
N ASN A 138 5.25 2.21 -10.96
CA ASN A 138 5.73 1.60 -12.20
C ASN A 138 7.18 1.12 -12.08
N LYS A 139 8.04 1.86 -11.37
CA LYS A 139 9.40 1.42 -11.05
C LYS A 139 9.41 0.13 -10.22
N PHE A 140 8.54 0.06 -9.21
CA PHE A 140 8.37 -1.14 -8.39
C PHE A 140 7.86 -2.33 -9.21
N LEU A 141 6.78 -2.15 -9.97
CA LEU A 141 6.16 -3.19 -10.78
C LEU A 141 7.10 -3.74 -11.84
N ALA A 142 7.88 -2.90 -12.51
CA ALA A 142 8.88 -3.36 -13.48
C ALA A 142 9.89 -4.33 -12.84
N SER A 143 10.41 -3.99 -11.66
CA SER A 143 11.33 -4.87 -10.92
C SER A 143 10.63 -6.15 -10.43
N HIS A 144 9.42 -6.02 -9.90
CA HIS A 144 8.63 -7.14 -9.41
C HIS A 144 8.30 -8.13 -10.53
N GLN A 145 7.80 -7.67 -11.67
CA GLN A 145 7.44 -8.48 -12.82
C GLN A 145 8.66 -9.20 -13.40
N GLN A 146 9.81 -8.52 -13.50
CA GLN A 146 11.06 -9.17 -13.92
C GLN A 146 11.48 -10.29 -12.96
N LYS A 147 11.38 -10.07 -11.64
CA LYS A 147 11.69 -11.10 -10.63
C LYS A 147 10.70 -12.26 -10.67
N ARG A 148 9.42 -11.98 -10.90
CA ARG A 148 8.37 -12.99 -11.04
C ARG A 148 8.67 -13.94 -12.20
N GLU A 149 9.10 -13.43 -13.34
CA GLU A 149 9.46 -14.29 -14.48
C GLU A 149 10.67 -15.17 -14.18
N LYS A 150 11.71 -14.62 -13.54
CA LYS A 150 12.88 -15.40 -13.10
C LYS A 150 12.56 -16.47 -12.04
N ALA A 151 11.49 -16.27 -11.27
CA ALA A 151 11.10 -17.19 -10.22
C ALA A 151 10.41 -18.46 -10.77
N ARG A 152 9.91 -18.45 -12.02
CA ARG A 152 9.21 -19.60 -12.62
C ARG A 152 10.05 -20.88 -12.60
N ASP A 153 11.34 -20.75 -12.90
CA ASP A 153 12.27 -21.89 -12.96
C ASP A 153 12.73 -22.38 -11.57
N GLN A 154 12.26 -21.74 -10.49
CA GLN A 154 12.70 -22.02 -9.12
C GLN A 154 11.56 -22.49 -8.22
N LEU A 155 10.34 -22.64 -8.74
CA LEU A 155 9.15 -23.01 -7.95
C LEU A 155 9.37 -24.30 -7.16
N ASP A 156 10.00 -25.29 -7.78
CA ASP A 156 10.33 -26.58 -7.18
C ASP A 156 11.16 -26.50 -5.89
N LYS A 157 11.90 -25.41 -5.67
CA LYS A 157 12.70 -25.20 -4.45
C LYS A 157 11.86 -24.77 -3.25
N PHE A 158 10.66 -24.25 -3.50
CA PHE A 158 9.79 -23.67 -2.48
C PHE A 158 8.54 -24.52 -2.23
N LEU A 159 8.21 -25.43 -3.14
CA LEU A 159 7.13 -26.39 -2.97
C LEU A 159 7.64 -27.59 -2.15
N LEU A 160 6.83 -28.01 -1.18
CA LEU A 160 7.04 -29.29 -0.53
C LEU A 160 6.78 -30.38 -1.57
N LYS A 161 7.80 -31.19 -1.87
CA LYS A 161 7.63 -32.38 -2.72
C LYS A 161 7.21 -33.54 -1.81
N ASP A 162 6.23 -34.32 -2.28
CA ASP A 162 5.77 -35.54 -1.62
C ASP A 162 6.87 -36.61 -1.52
#